data_AF-A0A220WAG4-F1
#
_entry.id   AF-A0A220WAG4-F1
#
_cell.length_a   1.000
_cell.length_b   1.000
_cell.length_c   1.000
_cell.angle_alpha   90.00
_cell.angle_beta   90.00
_cell.angle_gamma   90.00
#
_symmetry.space_group_name_H-M   'P 1'
#
loop_
_entity.id
_entity.type
_entity.pdbx_description
1 polymer ?
#
loop_
_entity_poly.entity_id
_entity_poly.type
_entity_poly.pdbx_seq_one_letter_code
_entity_poly.pdbx_strand_id
1 'polypeptide(L)' 'MSRYGNCHDNAVAESCFNLLKHERIRRRNYKTREEARQDVFDYIEMFYNSKCKHTRNGMLSPAEFERQQKMKNEGI' A
#
# COMPACT_ATOMS: atom_id res chain seq x y z
N MET A 1 16.44 0.48 0.40
CA MET A 1 16.77 -0.04 -0.94
C MET A 1 17.18 -1.49 -0.76
N SER A 2 16.62 -2.42 -1.53
CA SER A 2 17.04 -3.83 -1.52
C SER A 2 18.48 -3.97 -2.02
N ARG A 3 19.13 -5.11 -1.73
CA ARG A 3 20.48 -5.40 -2.26
C ARG A 3 20.45 -5.33 -3.79
N TYR A 4 21.49 -4.75 -4.37
CA TYR A 4 21.67 -4.73 -5.82
C TYR A 4 21.56 -6.16 -6.39
N GLY A 5 20.65 -6.35 -7.35
CA GLY A 5 20.39 -7.66 -7.97
C GLY A 5 19.19 -8.44 -7.41
N ASN A 6 18.52 -8.00 -6.34
CA ASN A 6 17.26 -8.63 -5.89
C ASN A 6 16.04 -7.79 -6.28
N CYS A 7 15.44 -8.11 -7.43
CA CYS A 7 14.23 -7.46 -7.92
C CYS A 7 12.97 -7.86 -7.14
N HIS A 8 12.92 -9.04 -6.54
CA HIS A 8 11.75 -9.53 -5.82
C HIS A 8 11.45 -8.73 -4.55
N ASP A 9 12.51 -8.32 -3.83
CA ASP A 9 12.37 -7.49 -2.64
C ASP A 9 11.81 -6.10 -2.97
N ASN A 10 12.12 -5.55 -4.15
CA ASN A 10 11.68 -4.21 -4.54
C ASN A 10 10.34 -4.22 -5.31
N ALA A 11 10.02 -5.31 -6.00
CA ALA A 11 8.86 -5.40 -6.89
C ALA A 11 7.53 -5.06 -6.19
N VAL A 12 7.38 -5.46 -4.91
CA VAL A 12 6.19 -5.14 -4.12
C VAL A 12 6.07 -3.64 -3.86
N ALA A 13 7.18 -3.00 -3.48
CA ALA A 13 7.23 -1.57 -3.23
C ALA A 13 7.02 -0.78 -4.53
N GLU A 14 7.67 -1.17 -5.62
CA GLU A 14 7.53 -0.53 -6.93
C GLU A 14 6.09 -0.59 -7.45
N SER A 15 5.42 -1.73 -7.30
CA SER A 15 4.01 -1.89 -7.69
C SER A 15 3.09 -0.94 -6.90
N CYS A 16 3.29 -0.85 -5.58
CA CYS A 16 2.55 0.08 -4.71
C CYS A 16 2.76 1.54 -5.12
N PHE A 17 4.02 1.96 -5.33
CA PHE A 17 4.31 3.34 -5.74
C PHE A 17 3.79 3.66 -7.13
N ASN A 18 3.72 2.68 -8.03
CA ASN A 18 3.13 2.89 -9.34
C ASN A 18 1.62 3.18 -9.23
N LEU A 19 0.89 2.41 -8.42
CA LEU A 19 -0.54 2.62 -8.15
C LEU A 19 -0.81 3.98 -7.51
N LEU A 20 -0.08 4.31 -6.44
CA LEU A 20 -0.21 5.62 -5.76
C LEU A 20 -0.04 6.78 -6.75
N LYS A 21 0.99 6.70 -7.60
CA LYS A 21 1.25 7.74 -8.59
C LYS A 21 0.13 7.83 -9.62
N HIS A 22 -0.37 6.69 -10.10
CA HIS A 22 -1.42 6.65 -11.11
C HIS A 22 -2.79 7.14 -10.60
N GLU A 23 -3.18 6.72 -9.41
CA GLU A 23 -4.52 6.94 -8.88
C GLU A 23 -4.68 8.31 -8.19
N ARG A 24 -3.66 8.76 -7.44
CA ARG A 24 -3.75 10.02 -6.67
C ARG A 24 -2.92 11.15 -7.26
N ILE A 25 -1.66 10.90 -7.56
CA ILE A 25 -0.69 11.98 -7.83
C ILE A 25 -0.82 12.52 -9.26
N ARG A 26 -1.05 11.67 -10.26
CA ARG A 26 -1.00 12.05 -11.69
C ARG A 26 -1.99 13.15 -12.10
N ARG A 27 -3.08 13.35 -11.35
CA ARG A 27 -4.12 14.36 -11.64
C ARG A 27 -4.23 15.44 -10.58
N ARG A 28 -3.30 15.51 -9.62
CA ARG A 28 -3.29 16.51 -8.55
C ARG A 28 -2.04 17.38 -8.62
N ASN A 29 -2.24 18.69 -8.43
CA ASN A 29 -1.17 19.64 -8.18
C ASN A 29 -1.24 20.05 -6.72
N TYR A 30 -0.19 19.74 -5.96
CA TYR A 30 -0.08 20.13 -4.56
C TYR A 30 0.57 21.51 -4.46
N LYS A 31 0.02 22.38 -3.61
CA LYS A 31 0.56 23.73 -3.40
C LYS A 31 1.70 23.72 -2.40
N THR A 32 1.64 22.83 -1.41
CA THR A 32 2.66 22.68 -0.37
C THR A 32 3.07 21.22 -0.21
N ARG A 33 4.24 21.01 0.39
CA ARG A 33 4.76 19.65 0.63
C ARG A 33 3.98 18.94 1.72
N GLU A 34 3.45 19.70 2.67
CA GLU A 34 2.62 19.25 3.78
C GLU A 34 1.29 18.69 3.25
N GLU A 35 0.68 19.36 2.27
CA GLU A 35 -0.54 18.89 1.60
C GLU A 35 -0.30 17.56 0.88
N ALA A 36 0.78 17.45 0.12
CA ALA A 36 1.17 16.21 -0.53
C ALA A 36 1.41 15.07 0.48
N ARG A 37 2.07 15.38 1.60
CA ARG A 37 2.35 14.40 2.66
C ARG A 37 1.07 13.89 3.31
N GLN A 38 0.14 14.79 3.64
CA GLN A 38 -1.14 14.43 4.23
C GLN A 38 -1.97 13.57 3.27
N ASP A 39 -1.97 13.90 1.98
CA ASP A 39 -2.71 13.14 0.97
C ASP A 39 -2.15 11.74 0.74
N VAL A 40 -0.82 11.59 0.72
CA VAL A 40 -0.17 10.28 0.63
C VAL A 40 -0.47 9.45 1.87
N PHE A 41 -0.45 10.06 3.06
CA PHE A 41 -0.79 9.39 4.31
C PHE A 41 -2.25 8.90 4.31
N ASP A 42 -3.19 9.78 3.93
CA ASP A 42 -4.60 9.45 3.78
C ASP A 42 -4.82 8.30 2.80
N TYR A 43 -4.15 8.34 1.65
CA TYR A 43 -4.24 7.25 0.68
C TYR A 43 -3.75 5.93 1.24
N ILE A 44 -2.62 5.90 1.94
CA ILE A 44 -2.05 4.65 2.48
C ILE A 44 -2.98 4.08 3.56
N GLU A 45 -3.36 4.88 4.55
CA GLU A 45 -4.09 4.41 5.73
C GLU A 45 -5.58 4.18 5.44
N MET A 46 -6.26 5.16 4.84
CA MET A 46 -7.72 5.13 4.71
C MET A 46 -8.19 4.41 3.44
N PHE A 47 -7.35 4.32 2.41
CA PHE A 47 -7.73 3.72 1.14
C PHE A 47 -6.99 2.41 0.86
N TYR A 48 -5.67 2.43 0.76
CA TYR A 48 -4.88 1.28 0.32
C TYR A 48 -4.93 0.14 1.35
N ASN A 49 -4.55 0.41 2.60
CA ASN A 49 -4.52 -0.61 3.66
C ASN A 49 -5.93 -1.08 4.05
N SER A 50 -6.90 -0.16 4.04
CA SER A 50 -8.25 -0.41 4.56
C SER A 50 -9.23 -0.98 3.53
N LYS A 51 -9.19 -0.52 2.28
CA LYS A 51 -10.25 -0.78 1.27
C LYS A 51 -9.77 -1.51 0.03
N CYS A 52 -8.50 -1.36 -0.36
CA CYS A 52 -8.02 -1.95 -1.61
C CYS A 52 -7.93 -3.48 -1.47
N LYS A 53 -8.74 -4.20 -2.24
CA LYS A 53 -8.79 -5.67 -2.20
C LYS A 53 -7.83 -6.25 -3.22
N HIS A 54 -6.99 -7.20 -2.79
CA HIS A 54 -6.09 -7.90 -3.69
C HIS A 54 -6.59 -9.32 -3.95
N THR A 55 -6.69 -9.71 -5.22
CA THR A 55 -6.98 -11.09 -5.64
C THR A 55 -6.02 -12.09 -5.02
N ARG A 56 -4.73 -11.74 -4.91
CA ARG A 56 -3.71 -12.57 -4.24
C ARG A 56 -3.95 -12.76 -2.74
N ASN A 57 -4.66 -11.85 -2.10
CA ASN A 57 -5.01 -11.94 -0.67
C ASN A 57 -6.40 -12.59 -0.45
N GLY A 58 -6.98 -13.22 -1.48
CA GLY A 58 -8.32 -13.80 -1.37
C GLY A 58 -9.43 -12.76 -1.37
N MET A 59 -9.24 -11.63 -2.08
CA MET A 59 -10.16 -10.48 -2.11
C MET A 59 -10.33 -9.76 -0.76
N LEU A 60 -9.34 -9.89 0.12
CA LEU A 60 -9.24 -9.16 1.38
C LEU A 60 -8.39 -7.90 1.22
N SER A 61 -8.65 -6.89 2.04
CA SER A 61 -7.73 -5.76 2.14
C SER A 61 -6.44 -6.17 2.87
N PRO A 62 -5.31 -5.46 2.65
CA PRO A 62 -4.07 -5.73 3.36
C PRO A 62 -4.25 -5.80 4.88
N ALA A 63 -5.00 -4.86 5.48
CA ALA A 63 -5.25 -4.84 6.91
C ALA A 63 -6.12 -6.01 7.40
N GLU A 64 -7.08 -6.49 6.59
CA GLU A 64 -7.87 -7.68 6.91
C GLU A 64 -7.04 -8.96 6.80
N PHE A 65 -6.24 -9.05 5.74
CA PHE A 65 -5.33 -10.18 5.54
C PHE A 65 -4.33 -10.30 6.69
N GLU A 66 -3.67 -9.21 7.08
CA GLU A 66 -2.75 -9.20 8.23
C GLU A 66 -3.44 -9.56 9.55
N ARG A 67 -4.67 -9.08 9.78
CA ARG A 67 -5.47 -9.45 10.96
C ARG A 67 -5.76 -10.95 11.01
N GLN A 68 -6.16 -11.54 9.89
CA GLN A 68 -6.39 -12.98 9.82
C GLN A 68 -5.09 -13.79 10.02
N GLN A 69 -3.96 -13.32 9.48
CA GLN A 69 -2.66 -13.96 9.69
C GLN A 69 -2.23 -13.89 11.16
N LYS A 70 -2.42 -12.75 11.83
CA LYS A 70 -2.15 -12.61 13.26
C LYS A 70 -3.01 -13.56 14.09
N MET A 71 -4.32 -13.62 13.83
CA MET A 71 -5.23 -14.54 14.52
C MET A 71 -4.83 -16.01 14.33
N LYS A 72 -4.39 -16.40 13.13
CA LYS A 72 -3.87 -17.77 12.86
C LYS A 72 -2.56 -18.06 13.58
N ASN A 73 -1.65 -17.08 13.66
CA ASN A 73 -0.39 -17.22 14.37
C ASN A 73 -0.56 -17.21 15.90
N GLU A 74 -1.59 -16.54 16.42
CA GLU A 74 -1.89 -16.43 17.85
C GLU A 74 -2.69 -17.62 18.41
N GLY A 75 -3.15 -18.54 17.55
CA GLY A 75 -3.66 -19.85 17.97
C GLY A 75 -4.95 -19.80 18.80
N ILE A 76 -6.08 -19.71 18.11
CA ILE A 76 -7.33 -20.39 18.53
C ILE A 76 -7.63 -21.46 17.49
#